data_AF-A0A1X9SV00-F1
#
_entry.id   AF-A0A1X9SV00-F1
#
_cell.length_a   1.000
_cell.length_b   1.000
_cell.length_c   1.000
_cell.angle_alpha   90.00
_cell.angle_beta   90.00
_cell.angle_gamma   90.00
#
_symmetry.space_group_name_H-M   'P 1'
#
loop_
_entity.id
_entity.type
_entity.pdbx_description
1 polymer ?
#
loop_
_entity_poly.entity_id
_entity_poly.type
_entity_poly.pdbx_seq_one_letter_code
_entity_poly.pdbx_strand_id
1 'polypeptide(L)'
;MRSAFTMIELVFVIVVLGILASIAVPKFIATKDDASAMVSATLLKDTIVQLTAYYTINGKLPSGELKSQSNLDKLAPTYKKSYDKNEAWTKCLNINLTSDTIAINQATIDDEPLCKTLVKIPAVKDWIDNNITLSGGGIFD
;
A
#
# COMPACT_ATOMS: atom_id res chain seq x y z
N MET A 1 -45.82 6.88 32.62
CA MET A 1 -46.33 6.18 31.42
C MET A 1 -45.22 6.20 30.37
N ARG A 2 -44.77 5.04 29.88
CA ARG A 2 -43.77 4.96 28.81
C ARG A 2 -44.51 5.16 27.48
N SER A 3 -44.18 6.21 26.73
CA SER A 3 -44.68 6.37 25.36
C SER A 3 -44.16 5.22 24.51
N ALA A 4 -45.06 4.39 24.02
CA ALA A 4 -44.73 3.39 23.02
C ALA A 4 -44.53 4.12 21.68
N PHE A 5 -43.37 3.88 21.05
CA PHE A 5 -43.12 4.30 19.66
C PHE A 5 -44.17 3.64 18.77
N THR A 6 -44.78 4.38 17.86
CA THR A 6 -45.81 3.83 16.98
C THR A 6 -45.18 2.90 15.94
N MET A 7 -45.91 1.88 15.49
CA MET A 7 -45.41 1.00 14.41
C MET A 7 -45.09 1.79 13.14
N ILE A 8 -45.83 2.87 12.86
CA ILE A 8 -45.62 3.70 11.66
C ILE A 8 -44.32 4.51 11.72
N GLU A 9 -43.94 5.04 12.88
CA GLU A 9 -42.67 5.76 13.04
C GLU A 9 -41.47 4.83 12.82
N LEU A 10 -41.57 3.58 13.30
CA LEU A 10 -40.52 2.59 13.09
C LEU A 10 -40.37 2.22 11.61
N VAL A 11 -41.48 2.05 10.88
CA VAL A 11 -41.47 1.77 9.44
C VAL A 11 -40.89 2.96 8.65
N PHE A 12 -41.23 4.20 9.01
CA PHE A 12 -40.68 5.37 8.34
C PHE A 12 -39.16 5.47 8.50
N VAL A 13 -38.64 5.20 9.71
CA VAL A 13 -37.19 5.24 9.97
C VAL A 13 -36.44 4.19 9.14
N ILE A 14 -36.93 2.94 9.06
CA ILE A 14 -36.23 1.91 8.28
C ILE A 14 -36.24 2.21 6.77
N VAL A 15 -37.31 2.82 6.25
CA VAL A 15 -37.38 3.21 4.84
C VAL A 15 -36.38 4.31 4.54
N VAL A 16 -36.31 5.35 5.38
CA VAL A 16 -35.35 6.44 5.23
C VAL A 16 -33.91 5.92 5.33
N LEU A 17 -33.61 5.08 6.33
CA LEU A 17 -32.28 4.46 6.47
C LEU A 17 -31.93 3.56 5.28
N GLY A 18 -32.90 2.82 4.72
CA GLY A 18 -32.70 2.00 3.53
C GLY A 18 -32.31 2.82 2.30
N ILE A 19 -32.97 3.95 2.07
CA ILE A 19 -32.65 4.85 0.96
C ILE A 19 -31.25 5.45 1.15
N LEU A 20 -30.94 5.98 2.33
CA LEU A 20 -29.63 6.57 2.62
C LEU A 20 -28.49 5.55 2.51
N ALA A 21 -28.70 4.33 3.01
CA ALA A 21 -27.71 3.25 2.94
C ALA A 21 -27.37 2.87 1.49
N SER A 22 -28.36 2.82 0.60
CA SER A 22 -28.15 2.46 -0.81
C SER A 22 -27.17 3.41 -1.54
N ILE A 23 -27.15 4.69 -1.17
CA ILE A 23 -26.27 5.71 -1.77
C ILE A 23 -24.91 5.76 -1.06
N ALA A 24 -24.91 5.56 0.27
CA ALA A 24 -23.70 5.67 1.08
C ALA A 24 -22.76 4.46 0.97
N VAL A 25 -23.30 3.23 0.89
CA VAL A 25 -22.50 1.99 0.90
C VAL A 25 -21.50 1.93 -0.28
N PRO A 26 -21.88 2.19 -1.55
CA PRO A 26 -20.94 2.13 -2.66
C PRO A 26 -19.78 3.11 -2.50
N LYS A 27 -20.06 4.33 -2.02
CA LYS A 27 -19.02 5.35 -1.77
C LYS A 27 -18.08 4.96 -0.63
N PHE A 28 -18.61 4.31 0.41
CA PHE A 28 -17.81 3.87 1.55
C PHE A 28 -16.82 2.76 1.16
N ILE A 29 -17.23 1.82 0.31
CA ILE A 29 -16.35 0.75 -0.18
C ILE A 29 -15.21 1.33 -1.00
N ALA A 30 -15.50 2.21 -1.98
CA ALA A 30 -14.46 2.85 -2.79
C ALA A 30 -13.46 3.64 -1.93
N THR A 31 -13.94 4.42 -0.97
CA THR A 31 -13.06 5.21 -0.08
C THR A 31 -12.18 4.33 0.80
N LYS A 32 -12.70 3.19 1.26
CA LYS A 32 -11.94 2.22 2.06
C LYS A 32 -10.79 1.61 1.25
N ASP A 33 -11.05 1.24 0.00
CA ASP A 33 -10.04 0.65 -0.88
C ASP A 33 -8.96 1.68 -1.24
N ASP A 34 -9.35 2.93 -1.50
CA ASP A 34 -8.42 4.04 -1.73
C ASP A 34 -7.54 4.32 -0.51
N ALA A 35 -8.13 4.35 0.70
CA ALA A 35 -7.39 4.52 1.94
C ALA A 35 -6.37 3.38 2.16
N SER A 36 -6.79 2.15 1.89
CA SER A 36 -5.91 0.99 1.98
C SER A 36 -4.72 1.10 1.01
N ALA A 37 -4.97 1.52 -0.24
CA ALA A 37 -3.90 1.74 -1.21
C ALA A 37 -2.92 2.85 -0.78
N MET A 38 -3.41 3.94 -0.17
CA MET A 38 -2.54 5.01 0.37
C MET A 38 -1.67 4.54 1.54
N VAL A 39 -2.21 3.71 2.44
CA VAL A 39 -1.44 3.09 3.52
C VAL A 39 -0.34 2.21 2.93
N SER A 40 -0.66 1.39 1.94
CA SER A 40 0.32 0.55 1.25
C SER A 40 1.41 1.36 0.54
N ALA A 41 1.06 2.46 -0.13
CA ALA A 41 2.04 3.36 -0.74
C ALA A 41 2.98 3.99 0.31
N THR A 42 2.47 4.27 1.50
CA THR A 42 3.27 4.79 2.63
C THR A 42 4.24 3.73 3.15
N LEU A 43 3.78 2.49 3.33
CA LEU A 43 4.65 1.37 3.72
C LEU A 43 5.73 1.06 2.67
N LEU A 44 5.39 1.20 1.39
CA LEU A 44 6.34 1.10 0.28
C LEU A 44 7.39 2.22 0.35
N LYS A 45 6.95 3.47 0.59
CA LYS A 45 7.84 4.62 0.78
C LYS A 45 8.80 4.40 1.95
N ASP A 46 8.28 3.95 3.09
CA ASP A 46 9.09 3.65 4.28
C ASP A 46 10.10 2.54 4.00
N THR A 47 9.70 1.53 3.22
CA THR A 47 10.59 0.49 2.74
C THR A 47 11.73 1.09 1.92
N ILE A 48 11.42 1.90 0.89
CA ILE A 48 12.44 2.58 0.07
C ILE A 48 13.41 3.39 0.94
N VAL A 49 12.90 4.17 1.91
CA VAL A 49 13.74 4.94 2.83
C VAL A 49 14.68 4.04 3.64
N GLN A 50 14.20 2.89 4.12
CA GLN A 50 15.03 1.92 4.83
C GLN A 50 16.12 1.32 3.94
N LEU A 51 15.82 1.02 2.68
CA LEU A 51 16.81 0.54 1.72
C LEU A 51 17.85 1.61 1.41
N THR A 52 17.44 2.86 1.22
CA THR A 52 18.36 3.98 1.01
C THR A 52 19.25 4.18 2.23
N ALA A 53 18.71 4.13 3.45
CA ALA A 53 19.49 4.22 4.67
C ALA A 53 20.51 3.07 4.78
N TYR A 54 20.11 1.85 4.40
CA TYR A 54 21.03 0.71 4.33
C TYR A 54 22.16 0.95 3.30
N TYR A 55 21.84 1.49 2.12
CA TYR A 55 22.83 1.84 1.11
C TYR A 55 23.80 2.92 1.58
N THR A 56 23.33 3.94 2.31
CA THR A 56 24.20 4.99 2.88
C THR A 56 25.21 4.41 3.89
N ILE A 57 24.81 3.40 4.67
CA ILE A 57 25.68 2.78 5.68
C ILE A 57 26.64 1.76 5.07
N ASN A 58 26.17 0.93 4.12
CA ASN A 58 26.92 -0.20 3.60
C ASN A 58 27.57 0.05 2.23
N GLY A 59 27.25 1.16 1.58
CA GLY A 59 27.74 1.56 0.25
C GLY A 59 27.19 0.74 -0.92
N LYS A 60 26.47 -0.36 -0.66
CA LYS A 60 25.86 -1.23 -1.68
C LYS A 60 24.61 -1.91 -1.15
N LEU A 61 23.64 -2.13 -2.04
CA LEU A 61 22.49 -2.99 -1.81
C LEU A 61 22.85 -4.46 -2.14
N PRO A 62 22.24 -5.44 -1.45
CA PRO A 62 22.33 -6.82 -1.88
C PRO A 62 21.59 -7.01 -3.20
N SER A 63 22.03 -7.97 -4.02
CA SER A 63 21.39 -8.26 -5.31
C SER A 63 20.26 -9.29 -5.17
N GLY A 64 19.21 -9.13 -5.96
CA GLY A 64 18.08 -10.06 -6.05
C GLY A 64 16.81 -9.54 -5.37
N GLU A 65 15.77 -10.38 -5.35
CA GLU A 65 14.47 -10.00 -4.81
C GLU A 65 14.54 -9.70 -3.31
N LEU A 66 13.90 -8.60 -2.88
CA LEU A 66 13.89 -8.15 -1.49
C LEU A 66 13.33 -9.23 -0.54
N LYS A 67 12.25 -9.92 -0.92
CA LYS A 67 11.62 -11.01 -0.15
C LYS A 67 12.54 -12.20 0.11
N SER A 68 13.57 -12.37 -0.70
CA SER A 68 14.49 -13.51 -0.64
C SER A 68 15.78 -13.17 0.13
N GLN A 69 15.92 -11.95 0.63
CA GLN A 69 17.12 -11.51 1.34
C GLN A 69 17.17 -12.08 2.76
N SER A 70 18.29 -12.70 3.11
CA SER A 70 18.51 -13.28 4.44
C SER A 70 18.56 -12.23 5.56
N ASN A 71 18.93 -10.99 5.22
CA ASN A 71 19.02 -9.87 6.14
C ASN A 71 17.85 -8.88 6.02
N LEU A 72 16.67 -9.36 5.59
CA LEU A 72 15.49 -8.52 5.38
C LEU A 72 15.11 -7.68 6.62
N ASP A 73 15.32 -8.20 7.82
CA ASP A 73 15.14 -7.48 9.09
C ASP A 73 15.94 -6.17 9.19
N LYS A 74 17.16 -6.15 8.64
CA LYS A 74 18.06 -4.99 8.69
C LYS A 74 17.91 -4.10 7.46
N LEU A 75 17.51 -4.68 6.35
CA LEU A 75 17.39 -4.01 5.06
C LEU A 75 16.08 -3.23 4.94
N ALA A 76 14.98 -3.87 5.34
CA ALA A 76 13.63 -3.32 5.25
C ALA A 76 12.70 -3.93 6.32
N PRO A 77 12.87 -3.56 7.59
CA PRO A 77 12.03 -4.08 8.68
C PRO A 77 10.54 -3.80 8.48
N THR A 78 10.16 -2.71 7.79
CA THR A 78 8.75 -2.43 7.46
C THR A 78 8.22 -3.45 6.46
N TYR A 79 8.95 -3.69 5.37
CA TYR A 79 8.57 -4.69 4.38
C TYR A 79 8.46 -6.08 5.00
N LYS A 80 9.40 -6.48 5.86
CA LYS A 80 9.34 -7.78 6.55
C LYS A 80 8.05 -7.92 7.35
N LYS A 81 7.71 -6.93 8.18
CA LYS A 81 6.49 -6.97 9.00
C LYS A 81 5.22 -7.10 8.14
N SER A 82 5.17 -6.41 7.01
CA SER A 82 4.05 -6.51 6.07
C SER A 82 4.00 -7.85 5.35
N TYR A 83 5.16 -8.42 5.01
CA TYR A 83 5.28 -9.73 4.39
C TYR A 83 4.85 -10.85 5.36
N ASP A 84 5.31 -10.81 6.61
CA ASP A 84 4.95 -11.78 7.65
C ASP A 84 3.44 -11.75 7.98
N LYS A 85 2.83 -10.56 7.87
CA LYS A 85 1.38 -10.36 8.00
C LYS A 85 0.58 -10.71 6.75
N ASN A 86 1.24 -11.11 5.66
CA ASN A 86 0.62 -11.45 4.38
C ASN A 86 -0.26 -10.30 3.84
N GLU A 87 0.21 -9.06 4.00
CA GLU A 87 -0.51 -7.88 3.53
C GLU A 87 -0.57 -7.86 2.00
N ALA A 88 -1.74 -7.53 1.44
CA ALA A 88 -2.04 -7.55 0.00
C ALA A 88 -0.98 -6.86 -0.87
N TRP A 89 -0.49 -5.70 -0.45
CA TRP A 89 0.47 -4.91 -1.22
C TRP A 89 1.82 -5.59 -1.45
N THR A 90 2.24 -6.47 -0.53
CA THR A 90 3.49 -7.25 -0.66
C THR A 90 3.42 -8.29 -1.77
N LYS A 91 2.22 -8.66 -2.21
CA LYS A 91 1.99 -9.53 -3.37
C LYS A 91 1.91 -8.72 -4.66
N CYS A 92 1.35 -7.51 -4.60
CA CYS A 92 1.16 -6.64 -5.76
C CYS A 92 2.49 -6.20 -6.42
N LEU A 93 3.57 -6.10 -5.65
CA LEU A 93 4.84 -5.51 -6.10
C LEU A 93 6.02 -6.45 -5.80
N ASN A 94 6.84 -6.71 -6.80
CA ASN A 94 8.13 -7.37 -6.65
C ASN A 94 9.25 -6.31 -6.62
N ILE A 95 9.92 -6.20 -5.48
CA ILE A 95 11.07 -5.31 -5.31
C ILE A 95 12.34 -6.10 -5.60
N ASN A 96 13.05 -5.74 -6.66
CA ASN A 96 14.34 -6.33 -7.03
C ASN A 96 15.46 -5.32 -6.78
N LEU A 97 16.53 -5.79 -6.15
CA LEU A 97 17.66 -4.96 -5.80
C LEU A 97 18.84 -5.28 -6.68
N THR A 98 19.50 -4.24 -7.14
CA THR A 98 20.83 -4.28 -7.73
C THR A 98 21.69 -3.31 -6.93
N SER A 99 23.02 -3.53 -6.88
CA SER A 99 24.03 -2.80 -6.09
C SER A 99 23.69 -1.35 -5.70
N ASP A 100 23.15 -0.59 -6.63
CA ASP A 100 22.88 0.84 -6.60
C ASP A 100 21.46 1.19 -7.07
N THR A 101 20.61 0.21 -7.42
CA THR A 101 19.25 0.46 -7.92
C THR A 101 18.19 -0.39 -7.23
N ILE A 102 17.07 0.22 -6.88
CA ILE A 102 15.85 -0.46 -6.43
C ILE A 102 14.87 -0.46 -7.60
N ALA A 103 14.57 -1.63 -8.14
CA ALA A 103 13.58 -1.81 -9.19
C ALA A 103 12.27 -2.33 -8.58
N ILE A 104 11.17 -1.63 -8.83
CA ILE A 104 9.84 -2.01 -8.33
C ILE A 104 9.02 -2.45 -9.53
N ASN A 105 8.74 -3.74 -9.62
CA ASN A 105 7.96 -4.31 -10.71
C ASN A 105 6.56 -4.67 -10.21
N GLN A 106 5.54 -4.39 -11.02
CA GLN A 106 4.21 -4.91 -10.76
C GLN A 106 4.21 -6.43 -10.89
N ALA A 107 3.72 -7.14 -9.88
CA ALA A 107 3.41 -8.56 -10.00
C ALA A 107 2.11 -8.72 -10.82
N THR A 108 1.98 -9.79 -11.60
CA THR A 108 0.81 -10.09 -12.45
C THR A 108 -0.42 -10.49 -11.61
N ILE A 109 -0.89 -9.58 -10.76
CA ILE A 109 -2.06 -9.70 -9.88
C ILE A 109 -2.96 -8.52 -10.22
N ASP A 110 -3.48 -8.51 -11.45
CA ASP A 110 -4.31 -7.42 -11.97
C ASP A 110 -5.74 -7.41 -11.41
N ASP A 111 -6.13 -8.46 -10.67
CA ASP A 111 -7.51 -8.69 -10.24
C ASP A 111 -7.84 -8.20 -8.81
N GLU A 112 -6.85 -7.82 -8.00
CA GLU A 112 -7.14 -7.29 -6.66
C GLU A 112 -7.39 -5.77 -6.72
N PRO A 113 -8.53 -5.26 -6.21
CA PRO A 113 -8.90 -3.84 -6.34
C PRO A 113 -7.84 -2.91 -5.73
N LEU A 114 -7.16 -3.38 -4.68
CA LEU A 114 -6.07 -2.67 -4.03
C LEU A 114 -4.85 -2.49 -4.94
N CYS A 115 -4.39 -3.54 -5.64
CA CYS A 115 -3.22 -3.46 -6.52
C CYS A 115 -3.48 -2.47 -7.67
N LYS A 116 -4.69 -2.49 -8.23
CA LYS A 116 -5.11 -1.57 -9.31
C LYS A 116 -5.14 -0.11 -8.88
N THR A 117 -5.57 0.16 -7.65
CA THR A 117 -5.56 1.52 -7.09
C THR A 117 -4.15 1.95 -6.71
N LEU A 118 -3.34 1.05 -6.14
CA LEU A 118 -1.96 1.33 -5.72
C LEU A 118 -1.07 1.75 -6.89
N VAL A 119 -1.09 1.04 -8.01
CA VAL A 119 -0.26 1.33 -9.20
C VAL A 119 -0.67 2.66 -9.87
N LYS A 120 -1.92 3.10 -9.68
CA LYS A 120 -2.40 4.40 -10.20
C LYS A 120 -1.91 5.60 -9.39
N ILE A 121 -1.40 5.39 -8.18
CA ILE A 121 -0.87 6.48 -7.37
C ILE A 121 0.36 7.05 -8.09
N PRO A 122 0.41 8.36 -8.40
CA PRO A 122 1.48 8.94 -9.23
C PRO A 122 2.89 8.60 -8.75
N ALA A 123 3.16 8.73 -7.44
CA ALA A 123 4.46 8.41 -6.87
C ALA A 123 4.85 6.94 -7.06
N VAL A 124 3.90 6.00 -6.94
CA VAL A 124 4.17 4.57 -7.11
C VAL A 124 4.42 4.26 -8.57
N LYS A 125 3.63 4.87 -9.48
CA LYS A 125 3.84 4.77 -10.92
C LYS A 125 5.23 5.28 -11.32
N ASP A 126 5.65 6.42 -10.79
CA ASP A 126 6.95 7.00 -11.10
C ASP A 126 8.10 6.09 -10.66
N TRP A 127 7.98 5.42 -9.51
CA TRP A 127 8.98 4.45 -9.03
C TRP A 127 9.02 3.16 -9.85
N ILE A 128 7.87 2.72 -10.39
CA ILE A 128 7.80 1.56 -11.27
C ILE A 128 8.43 1.89 -12.63
N ASP A 129 8.13 3.07 -13.18
CA ASP A 129 8.56 3.43 -14.54
C ASP A 129 10.05 3.81 -14.60
N ASN A 130 10.59 4.47 -13.57
CA ASN A 130 11.94 5.02 -13.60
C ASN A 130 12.98 4.23 -12.79
N ASN A 131 12.56 3.23 -12.00
CA ASN A 131 13.36 2.65 -10.93
C ASN A 131 13.95 3.74 -9.98
N ILE A 132 14.65 3.31 -8.94
CA ILE A 132 15.27 4.23 -7.97
C ILE A 132 16.76 3.97 -7.97
N THR A 133 17.56 4.87 -8.56
CA THR A 133 19.02 4.79 -8.56
C THR A 133 19.62 5.60 -7.42
N LEU A 134 20.51 5.00 -6.64
CA LEU A 134 21.15 5.57 -5.45
C LEU A 134 22.59 6.05 -5.73
N SER A 135 23.11 5.84 -6.95
CA SER A 135 24.49 6.17 -7.36
C SER A 135 24.76 7.68 -7.59
N GLY A 136 23.73 8.53 -7.51
CA GLY A 136 23.89 9.99 -7.59
C GLY A 136 24.25 10.59 -6.24
N GLY A 137 25.45 11.13 -6.10
CA GLY A 137 25.84 11.91 -4.93
C GLY A 137 24.92 13.12 -4.77
N GLY A 138 24.19 13.17 -3.65
CA GLY A 138 23.30 14.27 -3.29
C GLY A 138 21.83 13.91 -3.47
N ILE A 139 21.24 13.28 -2.45
CA ILE A 139 19.78 13.06 -2.34
C ILE A 139 19.11 14.22 -1.56
N PHE A 140 19.80 15.37 -1.44
CA PHE A 140 19.38 16.57 -0.69
C PHE A 140 19.46 17.88 -1.51
N ASP A 141 19.61 17.83 -2.83
CA ASP A 141 19.40 18.99 -3.71
C ASP A 141 18.14 18.80 -4.56
#